data_AF-A0A846PJW8-F1
#
_entry.id   AF-A0A846PJW8-F1
#
_cell.length_a   1.000
_cell.length_b   1.000
_cell.length_c   1.000
_cell.angle_alpha   90.00
_cell.angle_beta   90.00
_cell.angle_gamma   90.00
#
_symmetry.space_group_name_H-M   'P 1'
#
loop_
_entity.id
_entity.type
_entity.pdbx_description
1 polymer ?
#
loop_
_entity_poly.entity_id
_entity_poly.type
_entity_poly.pdbx_seq_one_letter_code
_entity_poly.pdbx_strand_id
1 'polypeptide(L)'
;MSVRRPKHLVFRWSTRRGLVAIILFLTVTTLAEYIVVLYATNLGVEDKTSLGWKLPFPGSQLTITLTISPLFHLVPAAVVVALTYSWTYLTNHLAVRRPKTRKEKTRSEVDRSGKRNFKKIERLTSRIRSFFGEVKARLLKIKGIAHLRQRIHFARATIISALTVLLLFGTLILVVSLSTYPKLIHWTVSGAYQSSPPLVEFVKSVGSLGTNIVAFLAPINWVCSSINTALLSIASGFRDFVASLGGLIQPLAELDNAQKYLLFQNVSAWASALAVLLYGAYRRQSYRYDKKRR
;
A
#
# COMPACT_ATOMS: atom_id res chain seq x y z
N MET A 1 28.17 38.69 -14.06
CA MET A 1 27.59 37.34 -14.24
C MET A 1 26.30 37.22 -13.41
N SER A 2 25.12 37.18 -14.04
CA SER A 2 23.85 37.07 -13.30
C SER A 2 23.56 35.62 -12.91
N VAL A 3 23.60 35.33 -11.61
CA VAL A 3 23.19 34.03 -11.06
C VAL A 3 21.67 33.93 -11.25
N ARG A 4 21.22 33.27 -12.32
CA ARG A 4 19.80 32.94 -12.54
C ARG A 4 19.32 32.08 -11.37
N ARG A 5 18.61 32.70 -10.42
CA ARG A 5 17.92 32.00 -9.32
C ARG A 5 16.99 30.95 -9.95
N PRO A 6 17.06 29.67 -9.56
CA PRO A 6 16.19 28.65 -10.10
C PRO A 6 14.74 29.00 -9.73
N LYS A 7 13.95 29.39 -10.74
CA LYS A 7 12.52 29.68 -10.57
C LYS A 7 11.86 28.47 -9.91
N HIS A 8 11.29 28.70 -8.74
CA HIS A 8 10.42 27.72 -8.09
C HIS A 8 9.27 27.45 -9.04
N LEU A 9 9.15 26.20 -9.51
CA LEU A 9 7.94 25.75 -10.17
C LEU A 9 6.87 25.65 -9.09
N VAL A 10 6.15 26.74 -8.87
CA VAL A 10 4.99 26.77 -7.99
C VAL A 10 3.92 25.94 -8.68
N PHE A 11 3.63 24.78 -8.12
CA PHE A 11 2.57 23.90 -8.58
C PHE A 11 1.24 24.65 -8.44
N ARG A 12 0.54 24.86 -9.55
CA ARG A 12 -0.76 25.56 -9.57
C ARG A 12 -1.85 24.54 -9.90
N TRP A 13 -2.51 24.03 -8.85
CA TRP A 13 -3.61 23.05 -8.95
C TRP A 13 -4.80 23.59 -9.77
N SER A 14 -4.95 24.91 -9.87
CA SER A 14 -6.00 25.57 -10.66
C SER A 14 -5.80 25.57 -12.18
N THR A 15 -4.72 24.95 -12.68
CA THR A 15 -4.56 24.77 -14.14
C THR A 15 -5.47 23.63 -14.62
N ARG A 16 -5.98 23.71 -15.87
CA ARG A 16 -6.79 22.64 -16.50
C ARG A 16 -6.16 21.24 -16.32
N ARG A 17 -4.83 21.16 -16.31
CA ARG A 17 -4.08 19.91 -16.13
C ARG A 17 -4.10 19.40 -14.69
N GLY A 18 -4.00 20.30 -13.70
CA GLY A 18 -4.15 19.95 -12.29
C GLY A 18 -5.56 19.46 -12.00
N LEU A 19 -6.58 20.11 -12.57
CA LEU A 19 -7.98 19.68 -12.47
C LEU A 19 -8.20 18.28 -13.06
N VAL A 20 -7.71 18.02 -14.29
CA VAL A 20 -7.83 16.68 -14.90
C VAL A 20 -7.16 15.61 -14.02
N ALA A 21 -6.00 15.89 -13.43
CA ALA A 21 -5.34 14.95 -12.53
C ALA A 21 -6.13 14.70 -11.25
N ILE A 22 -6.73 15.74 -10.65
CA ILE A 22 -7.59 15.61 -9.46
C ILE A 22 -8.82 14.77 -9.80
N ILE A 23 -9.50 15.07 -10.91
CA ILE A 23 -10.69 14.33 -11.34
C ILE A 23 -10.35 12.86 -11.55
N LEU A 24 -9.26 12.57 -12.28
CA LEU A 24 -8.83 11.20 -12.52
C LEU A 24 -8.50 10.46 -11.22
N PHE A 25 -7.79 11.11 -10.29
CA PHE A 25 -7.48 10.52 -8.99
C PHE A 25 -8.77 10.24 -8.21
N LEU A 26 -9.70 11.20 -8.14
CA LEU A 26 -11.00 11.02 -7.50
C LEU A 26 -11.78 9.85 -8.11
N THR A 27 -11.82 9.72 -9.43
CA THR A 27 -12.49 8.60 -10.11
C THR A 27 -11.86 7.26 -9.71
N VAL A 28 -10.53 7.16 -9.74
CA VAL A 28 -9.83 5.92 -9.37
C VAL A 28 -10.01 5.59 -7.90
N THR A 29 -9.91 6.57 -7.00
CA THR A 29 -10.10 6.37 -5.56
C THR A 29 -11.55 5.99 -5.25
N THR A 30 -12.52 6.61 -5.91
CA THR A 30 -13.95 6.25 -5.75
C THR A 30 -14.20 4.82 -6.24
N LEU A 31 -13.60 4.41 -7.36
CA LEU A 31 -13.69 3.02 -7.84
C LEU A 31 -13.05 2.04 -6.86
N ALA A 32 -11.90 2.39 -6.28
CA ALA A 32 -11.24 1.58 -5.26
C ALA A 32 -12.11 1.44 -4.01
N GLU A 33 -12.68 2.55 -3.52
CA GLU A 33 -13.63 2.53 -2.40
C GLU A 33 -14.87 1.70 -2.70
N TYR A 34 -15.42 1.81 -3.91
CA TYR A 34 -16.55 1.00 -4.33
C TYR A 34 -16.23 -0.50 -4.25
N ILE A 35 -15.03 -0.91 -4.68
CA ILE A 35 -14.57 -2.30 -4.55
C ILE A 35 -14.46 -2.70 -3.06
N VAL A 36 -13.99 -1.81 -2.19
CA VAL A 36 -13.89 -2.05 -0.74
C VAL A 36 -15.28 -2.19 -0.11
N VAL A 37 -16.24 -1.37 -0.51
CA VAL A 37 -17.65 -1.46 -0.07
C VAL A 37 -18.27 -2.78 -0.52
N LEU A 38 -18.08 -3.17 -1.78
CA LEU A 38 -18.57 -4.47 -2.29
C LEU A 38 -17.95 -5.63 -1.53
N TYR A 39 -16.63 -5.56 -1.30
CA TYR A 39 -15.92 -6.55 -0.50
C TYR A 39 -16.51 -6.66 0.92
N ALA A 40 -16.72 -5.54 1.59
CA ALA A 40 -17.33 -5.49 2.92
C ALA A 40 -18.75 -6.06 2.93
N THR A 41 -19.57 -5.72 1.94
CA THR A 41 -20.92 -6.24 1.78
C THR A 41 -20.91 -7.77 1.63
N ASN A 42 -19.98 -8.30 0.83
CA ASN A 42 -19.80 -9.76 0.67
C ASN A 42 -19.32 -10.46 1.96
N LEU A 43 -18.72 -9.73 2.91
CA LEU A 43 -18.39 -10.24 4.24
C LEU A 43 -19.57 -10.19 5.22
N GLY A 44 -20.75 -9.76 4.75
CA GLY A 44 -21.96 -9.65 5.57
C GLY A 44 -22.00 -8.36 6.39
N VAL A 45 -21.38 -7.28 5.90
CA VAL A 45 -21.59 -5.94 6.46
C VAL A 45 -22.95 -5.43 5.97
N GLU A 46 -23.82 -5.06 6.90
CA GLU A 46 -25.14 -4.51 6.62
C GLU A 46 -25.30 -3.18 7.35
N ASP A 47 -25.97 -2.22 6.70
CA ASP A 47 -26.29 -0.93 7.32
C ASP A 47 -27.73 -0.91 7.83
N LYS A 48 -27.86 -1.08 9.15
CA LYS A 48 -29.15 -1.02 9.87
C LYS A 48 -29.68 0.41 10.05
N THR A 49 -28.86 1.43 9.81
CA THR A 49 -29.18 2.84 10.05
C THR A 49 -29.33 3.65 8.76
N SER A 50 -29.79 2.99 7.70
CA SER A 50 -30.07 3.64 6.41
C SER A 50 -31.10 4.76 6.57
N LEU A 51 -30.72 5.99 6.20
CA LEU A 51 -31.59 7.15 6.21
C LEU A 51 -32.35 7.22 4.89
N GLY A 52 -33.66 7.06 4.94
CA GLY A 52 -34.54 7.16 3.77
C GLY A 52 -35.41 8.40 3.81
N TRP A 53 -35.33 9.25 2.80
CA TRP A 53 -36.28 10.34 2.59
C TRP A 53 -37.18 10.03 1.40
N LYS A 54 -38.49 10.19 1.59
CA LYS A 54 -39.48 10.11 0.53
C LYS A 54 -39.90 11.53 0.18
N LEU A 55 -39.51 11.99 -1.00
CA LEU A 55 -39.85 13.31 -1.53
C LEU A 55 -40.98 13.13 -2.56
N PRO A 56 -42.23 13.50 -2.22
CA PRO A 56 -43.32 13.50 -3.20
C PRO A 56 -43.07 14.63 -4.20
N PHE A 57 -43.12 14.33 -5.50
CA PHE A 57 -42.97 15.35 -6.52
C PHE A 57 -44.30 16.09 -6.71
N PRO A 58 -44.37 17.42 -6.50
CA PRO A 58 -45.62 18.16 -6.54
C PRO A 58 -46.25 18.06 -7.94
N GLY A 59 -47.53 17.67 -7.99
CA GLY A 59 -48.29 17.51 -9.23
C GLY A 59 -48.19 16.14 -9.91
N SER A 60 -47.53 15.14 -9.30
CA SER A 60 -47.50 13.75 -9.81
C SER A 60 -47.55 12.73 -8.66
N GLN A 61 -47.89 11.47 -8.94
CA GLN A 61 -47.79 10.38 -7.96
C GLN A 61 -46.35 9.85 -7.77
N LEU A 62 -45.36 10.51 -8.39
CA LEU A 62 -43.98 10.06 -8.38
C LEU A 62 -43.32 10.41 -7.04
N THR A 63 -42.95 9.38 -6.28
CA THR A 63 -42.26 9.53 -5.01
C THR A 63 -40.79 9.15 -5.19
N ILE A 64 -39.89 10.13 -5.08
CA ILE A 64 -38.45 9.88 -5.14
C ILE A 64 -38.00 9.41 -3.76
N THR A 65 -37.45 8.20 -3.69
CA THR A 65 -36.91 7.65 -2.44
C THR A 65 -35.40 7.77 -2.48
N LEU A 66 -34.84 8.66 -1.65
CA LEU A 66 -33.40 8.82 -1.50
C LEU A 66 -32.97 8.08 -0.24
N THR A 67 -32.25 6.98 -0.41
CA THR A 67 -31.67 6.19 0.69
C THR A 67 -30.18 6.46 0.78
N ILE A 68 -29.75 7.16 1.84
CA ILE A 68 -28.33 7.36 2.14
C ILE A 68 -27.99 6.46 3.32
N SER A 69 -27.11 5.49 3.08
CA SER A 69 -26.51 4.69 4.13
C SER A 69 -25.27 5.43 4.66
N PRO A 70 -25.24 5.89 5.92
CA PRO A 70 -24.05 6.53 6.49
C PRO A 70 -22.81 5.63 6.37
N LEU A 71 -22.98 4.32 6.55
CA LEU A 71 -21.90 3.35 6.52
C LEU A 71 -21.29 3.21 5.12
N PHE A 72 -22.11 3.11 4.07
CA PHE A 72 -21.64 2.86 2.71
C PHE A 72 -21.47 4.11 1.84
N HIS A 73 -21.92 5.28 2.30
CA HIS A 73 -21.81 6.52 1.54
C HIS A 73 -20.91 7.54 2.24
N LEU A 74 -21.16 7.84 3.52
CA LEU A 74 -20.41 8.90 4.22
C LEU A 74 -18.99 8.45 4.56
N VAL A 75 -18.83 7.21 5.04
CA VAL A 75 -17.50 6.69 5.42
C VAL A 75 -16.59 6.58 4.19
N PRO A 76 -16.98 5.93 3.08
CA PRO A 76 -16.17 5.95 1.86
C PRO A 76 -15.90 7.35 1.34
N ALA A 77 -16.88 8.26 1.35
CA ALA A 77 -16.67 9.64 0.93
C ALA A 77 -15.57 10.34 1.76
N ALA A 78 -15.60 10.17 3.08
CA ALA A 78 -14.56 10.72 3.96
C ALA A 78 -13.17 10.13 3.64
N VAL A 79 -13.09 8.84 3.32
CA VAL A 79 -11.84 8.17 2.93
C VAL A 79 -11.33 8.69 1.58
N VAL A 80 -12.20 8.84 0.57
CA VAL A 80 -11.83 9.45 -0.73
C VAL A 80 -11.23 10.84 -0.51
N VAL A 81 -11.86 11.66 0.34
CA VAL A 81 -11.39 13.00 0.67
C VAL A 81 -10.01 12.93 1.35
N ALA A 82 -9.83 12.08 2.36
CA ALA A 82 -8.57 11.90 3.08
C ALA A 82 -7.42 11.44 2.15
N LEU A 83 -7.69 10.48 1.26
CA LEU A 83 -6.72 9.98 0.29
C LEU A 83 -6.37 11.07 -0.74
N THR A 84 -7.33 11.89 -1.15
CA THR A 84 -7.11 13.00 -2.06
C THR A 84 -6.23 14.07 -1.43
N TYR A 85 -6.47 14.45 -0.18
CA TYR A 85 -5.58 15.36 0.56
C TYR A 85 -4.17 14.77 0.74
N SER A 86 -4.08 13.49 1.10
CA SER A 86 -2.79 12.80 1.24
C SER A 86 -2.01 12.78 -0.07
N TRP A 87 -2.67 12.42 -1.18
CA TRP A 87 -2.06 12.41 -2.49
C TRP A 87 -1.65 13.79 -2.98
N THR A 88 -2.49 14.82 -2.83
CA THR A 88 -2.14 16.19 -3.23
C THR A 88 -0.95 16.70 -2.42
N TYR A 89 -0.93 16.47 -1.11
CA TYR A 89 0.21 16.78 -0.24
C TYR A 89 1.49 16.07 -0.70
N LEU A 90 1.44 14.76 -0.89
CA LEU A 90 2.60 13.97 -1.33
C LEU A 90 3.10 14.43 -2.71
N THR A 91 2.18 14.70 -3.63
CA THR A 91 2.48 15.18 -4.98
C THR A 91 3.17 16.53 -4.93
N ASN A 92 2.71 17.45 -4.10
CA ASN A 92 3.39 18.74 -3.89
C ASN A 92 4.83 18.54 -3.41
N HIS A 93 5.04 17.65 -2.43
CA HIS A 93 6.38 17.35 -1.92
C HIS A 93 7.30 16.68 -2.94
N LEU A 94 6.77 15.80 -3.79
CA LEU A 94 7.54 15.12 -4.84
C LEU A 94 7.79 16.01 -6.05
N ALA A 95 6.85 16.89 -6.40
CA ALA A 95 6.94 17.80 -7.54
C ALA A 95 7.93 18.95 -7.29
N VAL A 96 8.04 19.44 -6.04
CA VAL A 96 8.98 20.51 -5.65
C VAL A 96 10.45 20.05 -5.67
N ARG A 97 10.73 18.79 -6.05
CA ARG A 97 12.08 18.27 -6.21
C ARG A 97 12.86 19.09 -7.25
N ARG A 98 13.71 20.01 -6.77
CA ARG A 98 14.66 20.75 -7.60
C ARG A 98 15.49 19.74 -8.40
N PRO A 99 15.71 19.95 -9.71
CA PRO A 99 16.72 19.19 -10.43
C PRO A 99 18.02 19.35 -9.65
N LYS A 100 18.56 18.28 -9.08
CA LYS A 100 19.96 18.28 -8.66
C LYS A 100 20.72 18.66 -9.91
N THR A 101 21.27 19.86 -9.95
CA THR A 101 22.17 20.31 -10.99
C THR A 101 23.21 19.22 -11.14
N ARG A 102 23.18 18.55 -12.30
CA ARG A 102 24.18 17.60 -12.73
C ARG A 102 25.46 18.41 -12.98
N LYS A 103 26.20 18.63 -11.90
CA LYS A 103 27.59 19.08 -11.80
C LYS A 103 28.07 18.41 -10.51
N GLU A 104 29.13 17.64 -10.44
CA GLU A 104 30.20 17.30 -11.36
C GLU A 104 30.86 16.06 -10.73
N LYS A 105 31.58 15.27 -11.53
CA LYS A 105 32.42 14.20 -10.99
C LYS A 105 33.45 14.82 -10.03
N THR A 106 33.35 14.54 -8.74
CA THR A 106 34.54 14.34 -7.91
C THR A 106 34.20 13.55 -6.66
N ARG A 107 35.10 12.60 -6.37
CA ARG A 107 35.08 11.65 -5.26
C ARG A 107 34.81 12.33 -3.91
N SER A 108 34.06 11.63 -3.06
CA SER A 108 34.51 11.41 -1.68
C SER A 108 33.82 10.19 -1.11
N GLU A 109 34.66 9.21 -0.80
CA GLU A 109 34.39 8.12 0.12
C GLU A 109 34.12 8.68 1.51
N VAL A 110 32.87 8.85 1.91
CA VAL A 110 32.52 8.81 3.34
C VAL A 110 31.12 8.22 3.46
N ASP A 111 31.00 7.34 4.46
CA ASP A 111 29.79 6.76 5.01
C ASP A 111 29.34 5.38 4.47
N ARG A 112 30.24 4.41 4.65
CA ARG A 112 29.93 2.98 4.74
C ARG A 112 29.76 2.60 6.22
N SER A 113 28.55 2.70 6.78
CA SER A 113 28.28 2.07 8.09
C SER A 113 26.87 1.48 8.25
N GLY A 114 25.90 1.78 7.37
CA GLY A 114 24.51 1.30 7.52
C GLY A 114 23.98 0.28 6.49
N LYS A 115 24.80 -0.23 5.56
CA LYS A 115 24.33 -0.99 4.38
C LYS A 115 24.66 -2.49 4.45
N ARG A 116 23.95 -3.26 5.27
CA ARG A 116 23.86 -4.73 5.08
C ARG A 116 22.46 -5.22 4.71
N ASN A 117 21.39 -4.57 5.18
CA ASN A 117 20.02 -5.03 4.90
C ASN A 117 19.39 -4.45 3.61
N PHE A 118 20.00 -3.44 2.98
CA PHE A 118 19.48 -2.82 1.75
C PHE A 118 19.86 -3.52 0.43
N LYS A 119 20.79 -4.48 0.43
CA LYS A 119 21.27 -5.12 -0.80
C LYS A 119 20.22 -5.99 -1.50
N LYS A 120 19.29 -6.61 -0.76
CA LYS A 120 18.20 -7.41 -1.36
C LYS A 120 17.15 -6.52 -2.02
N ILE A 121 16.77 -5.41 -1.36
CA ILE A 121 15.84 -4.41 -1.90
C ILE A 121 16.45 -3.71 -3.12
N GLU A 122 17.77 -3.49 -3.14
CA GLU A 122 18.48 -2.89 -4.26
C GLU A 122 18.45 -3.75 -5.54
N ARG A 123 18.47 -5.10 -5.41
CA ARG A 123 18.32 -6.01 -6.56
C ARG A 123 16.89 -6.04 -7.12
N LEU A 124 15.89 -6.01 -6.24
CA LEU A 124 14.49 -5.97 -6.67
C LEU A 124 14.19 -4.63 -7.36
N THR A 125 14.68 -3.53 -6.77
CA THR A 125 14.55 -2.19 -7.37
C THR A 125 15.40 -2.02 -8.63
N SER A 126 16.54 -2.70 -8.78
CA SER A 126 17.33 -2.65 -10.01
C SER A 126 16.62 -3.33 -11.18
N ARG A 127 15.96 -4.47 -10.95
CA ARG A 127 15.09 -5.12 -11.95
C ARG A 127 13.91 -4.24 -12.34
N ILE A 128 13.19 -3.67 -11.36
CA ILE A 128 12.10 -2.73 -11.65
C ILE A 128 12.64 -1.53 -12.44
N ARG A 129 13.84 -1.02 -12.09
CA ARG A 129 14.47 0.10 -12.80
C ARG A 129 14.89 -0.26 -14.23
N SER A 130 15.28 -1.50 -14.53
CA SER A 130 15.60 -1.93 -15.90
C SER A 130 14.34 -2.04 -16.76
N PHE A 131 13.26 -2.61 -16.22
CA PHE A 131 11.95 -2.64 -16.89
C PHE A 131 11.44 -1.22 -17.21
N PHE A 132 11.53 -0.29 -16.24
CA PHE A 132 11.21 1.12 -16.49
C PHE A 132 12.20 1.79 -17.45
N GLY A 133 13.44 1.30 -17.54
CA GLY A 133 14.47 1.77 -18.47
C GLY A 133 14.14 1.44 -19.93
N GLU A 134 13.64 0.24 -20.19
CA GLU A 134 13.19 -0.20 -21.53
C GLU A 134 11.92 0.52 -21.97
N VAL A 135 10.94 0.66 -21.07
CA VAL A 135 9.72 1.45 -21.34
C VAL A 135 10.07 2.91 -21.64
N LYS A 136 11.04 3.48 -20.89
CA LYS A 136 11.57 4.82 -21.13
C LYS A 136 12.30 4.93 -22.47
N ALA A 137 13.04 3.91 -22.90
CA ALA A 137 13.73 3.90 -24.19
C ALA A 137 12.74 3.87 -25.36
N ARG A 138 11.63 3.12 -25.23
CA ARG A 138 10.55 3.10 -26.23
C ARG A 138 9.79 4.43 -26.30
N LEU A 139 9.53 5.07 -25.15
CA LEU A 139 8.88 6.39 -25.08
C LEU A 139 9.75 7.55 -25.61
N LEU A 140 11.08 7.41 -25.63
CA LEU A 140 12.02 8.46 -26.08
C LEU A 140 12.30 8.45 -27.59
N LYS A 141 11.75 7.50 -28.36
CA LYS A 141 11.91 7.46 -29.83
C LYS A 141 11.03 8.47 -30.59
N ILE A 142 10.15 9.19 -29.91
CA ILE A 142 9.23 10.17 -30.52
C ILE A 142 9.89 11.56 -30.50
N LYS A 143 10.25 12.10 -31.67
CA LYS A 143 10.86 13.43 -31.88
C LYS A 143 9.98 14.55 -31.30
N GLY A 144 10.47 15.27 -30.28
CA GLY A 144 9.75 16.44 -29.69
C GLY A 144 10.03 16.75 -28.21
N ILE A 145 11.21 16.40 -27.68
CA ILE A 145 11.39 16.05 -26.25
C ILE A 145 11.75 17.24 -25.33
N ALA A 146 12.07 18.43 -25.83
CA ALA A 146 12.37 19.56 -24.94
C ALA A 146 11.12 20.01 -24.13
N HIS A 147 9.96 20.13 -24.80
CA HIS A 147 8.69 20.44 -24.14
C HIS A 147 8.03 19.23 -23.44
N LEU A 148 8.21 18.02 -23.98
CA LEU A 148 7.68 16.81 -23.37
C LEU A 148 8.39 16.43 -22.06
N ARG A 149 9.67 16.78 -21.90
CA ARG A 149 10.45 16.44 -20.71
C ARG A 149 9.93 17.12 -19.44
N GLN A 150 9.49 18.39 -19.51
CA GLN A 150 8.78 19.03 -18.39
C GLN A 150 7.43 18.35 -18.10
N ARG A 151 6.72 17.92 -19.15
CA ARG A 151 5.42 17.24 -19.07
C ARG A 151 5.51 15.86 -18.41
N ILE A 152 6.58 15.10 -18.69
CA ILE A 152 6.83 13.76 -18.14
C ILE A 152 7.24 13.84 -16.66
N HIS A 153 8.04 14.81 -16.24
CA HIS A 153 8.45 14.93 -14.84
C HIS A 153 7.26 15.22 -13.89
N PHE A 154 6.32 16.06 -14.34
CA PHE A 154 5.09 16.36 -13.62
C PHE A 154 4.16 15.14 -13.55
N ALA A 155 3.86 14.51 -14.70
CA ALA A 155 3.02 13.34 -14.76
C ALA A 155 3.61 12.21 -13.91
N ARG A 156 4.93 12.01 -13.96
CA ARG A 156 5.62 10.97 -13.19
C ARG A 156 5.52 11.18 -11.68
N ALA A 157 5.69 12.40 -11.17
CA ALA A 157 5.56 12.67 -9.74
C ALA A 157 4.14 12.37 -9.26
N THR A 158 3.16 12.79 -10.05
CA THR A 158 1.71 12.62 -9.80
C THR A 158 1.27 11.16 -9.86
N ILE A 159 1.75 10.39 -10.83
CA ILE A 159 1.46 8.95 -10.97
C ILE A 159 2.12 8.16 -9.84
N ILE A 160 3.38 8.46 -9.51
CA ILE A 160 4.10 7.75 -8.44
C ILE A 160 3.46 8.04 -7.09
N SER A 161 3.10 9.29 -6.77
CA SER A 161 2.40 9.61 -5.53
C SER A 161 1.05 8.92 -5.47
N ALA A 162 0.25 8.96 -6.54
CA ALA A 162 -1.06 8.32 -6.60
C ALA A 162 -0.95 6.82 -6.32
N LEU A 163 -0.05 6.15 -7.06
CA LEU A 163 0.20 4.73 -6.88
C LEU A 163 0.70 4.40 -5.47
N THR A 164 1.56 5.25 -4.88
CA THR A 164 2.07 5.04 -3.52
C THR A 164 0.95 5.12 -2.49
N VAL A 165 0.08 6.12 -2.59
CA VAL A 165 -1.05 6.29 -1.67
C VAL A 165 -2.04 5.14 -1.79
N LEU A 166 -2.42 4.76 -3.02
CA LEU A 166 -3.35 3.67 -3.27
C LEU A 166 -2.80 2.31 -2.83
N LEU A 167 -1.53 2.02 -3.09
CA LEU A 167 -0.90 0.78 -2.64
C LEU A 167 -0.79 0.72 -1.13
N LEU A 168 -0.42 1.83 -0.49
CA LEU A 168 -0.35 1.89 0.97
C LEU A 168 -1.73 1.65 1.59
N PHE A 169 -2.74 2.35 1.10
CA PHE A 169 -4.12 2.20 1.54
C PHE A 169 -4.63 0.77 1.35
N GLY A 170 -4.46 0.19 0.16
CA GLY A 170 -4.86 -1.19 -0.13
C GLY A 170 -4.10 -2.22 0.72
N THR A 171 -2.81 -2.00 0.97
CA THR A 171 -2.03 -2.89 1.86
C THR A 171 -2.56 -2.84 3.29
N LEU A 172 -2.90 -1.65 3.79
CA LEU A 172 -3.46 -1.50 5.13
C LEU A 172 -4.84 -2.17 5.23
N ILE A 173 -5.71 -2.00 4.24
CA ILE A 173 -7.00 -2.70 4.20
C ILE A 173 -6.79 -4.22 4.27
N LEU A 174 -5.87 -4.76 3.46
CA LEU A 174 -5.62 -6.20 3.44
C LEU A 174 -5.10 -6.70 4.79
N VAL A 175 -4.14 -6.00 5.39
CA VAL A 175 -3.57 -6.38 6.69
C VAL A 175 -4.63 -6.35 7.79
N VAL A 176 -5.42 -5.27 7.87
CA VAL A 176 -6.47 -5.17 8.89
C VAL A 176 -7.58 -6.18 8.64
N SER A 177 -8.00 -6.39 7.39
CA SER A 177 -9.03 -7.38 7.04
C SER A 177 -8.61 -8.80 7.43
N LEU A 178 -7.37 -9.19 7.13
CA LEU A 178 -6.82 -10.50 7.54
C LEU A 178 -6.76 -10.64 9.06
N SER A 179 -6.53 -9.53 9.79
CA SER A 179 -6.48 -9.52 11.25
C SER A 179 -7.87 -9.69 11.89
N THR A 180 -8.90 -9.10 11.30
CA THR A 180 -10.28 -9.14 11.85
C THR A 180 -11.13 -10.29 11.36
N TYR A 181 -10.78 -10.89 10.21
CA TYR A 181 -11.44 -12.08 9.68
C TYR A 181 -10.44 -13.22 9.55
N PRO A 182 -9.99 -13.83 10.66
CA PRO A 182 -9.07 -14.96 10.63
C PRO A 182 -9.63 -16.15 9.82
N LYS A 183 -10.96 -16.27 9.72
CA LYS A 183 -11.64 -17.26 8.86
C LYS A 183 -11.28 -17.12 7.37
N LEU A 184 -10.94 -15.91 6.88
CA LEU A 184 -10.50 -15.71 5.50
C LEU A 184 -9.17 -16.41 5.21
N ILE A 185 -8.25 -16.41 6.18
CA ILE A 185 -6.97 -17.12 6.07
C ILE A 185 -7.26 -18.62 5.94
N HIS A 186 -8.09 -19.16 6.83
CA HIS A 186 -8.46 -20.56 6.80
C HIS A 186 -9.13 -20.94 5.47
N TRP A 187 -10.11 -20.17 5.00
CA TRP A 187 -10.81 -20.44 3.75
C TRP A 187 -9.91 -20.33 2.52
N THR A 188 -9.03 -19.31 2.48
CA THR A 188 -8.11 -19.13 1.35
C THR A 188 -7.07 -20.26 1.31
N VAL A 189 -6.52 -20.64 2.46
CA VAL A 189 -5.56 -21.75 2.55
C VAL A 189 -6.26 -23.06 2.19
N SER A 190 -7.37 -23.40 2.83
CA SER A 190 -8.11 -24.64 2.54
C SER A 190 -8.58 -24.71 1.08
N GLY A 191 -9.07 -23.60 0.52
CA GLY A 191 -9.44 -23.47 -0.88
C GLY A 191 -8.26 -23.69 -1.81
N ALA A 192 -7.10 -23.08 -1.54
CA ALA A 192 -5.89 -23.30 -2.32
C ALA A 192 -5.43 -24.77 -2.29
N TYR A 193 -5.49 -25.42 -1.13
CA TYR A 193 -5.19 -26.85 -1.00
C TYR A 193 -6.17 -27.72 -1.79
N GLN A 194 -7.46 -27.39 -1.78
CA GLN A 194 -8.48 -28.12 -2.54
C GLN A 194 -8.35 -27.90 -4.05
N SER A 195 -7.94 -26.70 -4.48
CA SER A 195 -7.91 -26.31 -5.89
C SER A 195 -6.60 -26.65 -6.60
N SER A 196 -5.53 -27.03 -5.89
CA SER A 196 -4.21 -27.24 -6.50
C SER A 196 -3.52 -28.54 -6.06
N PRO A 197 -3.65 -29.61 -6.87
CA PRO A 197 -2.89 -30.86 -6.67
C PRO A 197 -1.37 -30.66 -6.51
N PRO A 198 -0.70 -29.75 -7.26
CA PRO A 198 0.74 -29.50 -7.08
C PRO A 198 1.12 -28.96 -5.69
N LEU A 199 0.24 -28.19 -5.05
CA LEU A 199 0.50 -27.64 -3.72
C LEU A 199 0.40 -28.74 -2.66
N VAL A 200 -0.60 -29.62 -2.81
CA VAL A 200 -0.74 -30.83 -1.98
C VAL A 200 0.48 -31.75 -2.16
N GLU A 201 0.92 -31.99 -3.39
CA GLU A 201 2.11 -32.81 -3.70
C GLU A 201 3.40 -32.16 -3.18
N PHE A 202 3.54 -30.84 -3.31
CA PHE A 202 4.68 -30.11 -2.74
C PHE A 202 4.74 -30.27 -1.21
N VAL A 203 3.62 -30.09 -0.51
CA VAL A 203 3.55 -30.24 0.95
C VAL A 203 3.84 -31.67 1.38
N LYS A 204 3.31 -32.66 0.64
CA LYS A 204 3.66 -34.08 0.85
C LYS A 204 5.14 -34.34 0.61
N SER A 205 5.72 -33.75 -0.44
CA SER A 205 7.14 -33.87 -0.77
C SER A 205 8.02 -33.29 0.35
N VAL A 206 7.71 -32.10 0.86
CA VAL A 206 8.40 -31.50 2.01
C VAL A 206 8.28 -32.36 3.26
N GLY A 207 7.08 -32.89 3.55
CA GLY A 207 6.87 -33.83 4.66
C GLY A 207 7.72 -35.10 4.51
N SER A 208 7.76 -35.68 3.31
CA SER A 208 8.56 -36.87 3.00
C SER A 208 10.07 -36.61 3.09
N LEU A 209 10.51 -35.38 2.77
CA LEU A 209 11.90 -34.95 2.90
C LEU A 209 12.31 -34.92 4.38
N GLY A 210 11.42 -34.45 5.25
CA GLY A 210 11.60 -34.53 6.70
C GLY A 210 11.72 -35.96 7.20
N THR A 211 10.84 -36.87 6.79
CA THR A 211 10.92 -38.28 7.19
C THR A 211 12.17 -38.97 6.65
N ASN A 212 12.58 -38.64 5.43
CA ASN A 212 13.79 -39.20 4.81
C ASN A 212 15.08 -38.70 5.47
N ILE A 213 15.13 -37.43 5.88
CA ILE A 213 16.24 -36.89 6.67
C ILE A 213 16.30 -37.57 8.04
N VAL A 214 15.17 -37.79 8.70
CA VAL A 214 15.09 -38.50 9.99
C VAL A 214 15.56 -39.96 9.84
N ALA A 215 15.15 -40.65 8.77
CA ALA A 215 15.59 -42.01 8.49
C ALA A 215 17.08 -42.10 8.14
N PHE A 216 17.62 -41.14 7.37
CA PHE A 216 19.03 -41.07 6.99
C PHE A 216 19.94 -40.74 8.18
N LEU A 217 19.47 -39.88 9.09
CA LEU A 217 20.20 -39.47 10.28
C LEU A 217 19.90 -40.36 11.51
N ALA A 218 19.03 -41.36 11.40
CA ALA A 218 18.70 -42.30 12.47
C ALA A 218 19.93 -42.98 13.13
N PRO A 219 21.03 -43.32 12.41
CA PRO A 219 22.24 -43.85 13.03
C PRO A 219 23.00 -42.82 13.89
N ILE A 220 22.76 -41.52 13.68
CA ILE A 220 23.42 -40.41 14.36
C ILE A 220 22.43 -39.80 15.36
N ASN A 221 22.11 -40.57 16.40
CA ASN A 221 21.08 -40.27 17.39
C ASN A 221 21.21 -38.86 18.02
N TRP A 222 22.44 -38.35 18.19
CA TRP A 222 22.71 -37.03 18.77
C TRP A 222 22.32 -35.84 17.86
N VAL A 223 22.40 -36.01 16.52
CA VAL A 223 22.00 -34.96 15.57
C VAL A 223 20.48 -34.91 15.45
N CYS A 224 19.83 -36.08 15.36
CA CYS A 224 18.37 -36.15 15.34
C CYS A 224 17.74 -35.58 16.63
N SER A 225 18.30 -35.89 17.81
CA SER A 225 17.79 -35.34 19.07
C SER A 225 17.98 -33.82 19.16
N SER A 226 19.12 -33.29 18.71
CA SER A 226 19.40 -31.85 18.70
C SER A 226 18.49 -31.09 17.74
N ILE A 227 18.27 -31.62 16.52
CA ILE A 227 17.35 -31.03 15.53
C ILE A 227 15.91 -31.12 16.03
N ASN A 228 15.48 -32.25 16.59
CA ASN A 228 14.13 -32.41 17.12
C ASN A 228 13.86 -31.44 18.29
N THR A 229 14.81 -31.29 19.20
CA THR A 229 14.71 -30.35 20.33
C THR A 229 14.68 -28.90 19.85
N ALA A 230 15.50 -28.55 18.85
CA ALA A 230 15.50 -27.23 18.24
C ALA A 230 14.18 -26.95 17.51
N LEU A 231 13.66 -27.91 16.74
CA LEU A 231 12.38 -27.78 16.04
C LEU A 231 11.20 -27.69 17.00
N LEU A 232 11.18 -28.49 18.07
CA LEU A 232 10.14 -28.41 19.10
C LEU A 232 10.18 -27.08 19.85
N SER A 233 11.36 -26.55 20.13
CA SER A 233 11.55 -25.24 20.76
C SER A 233 11.12 -24.08 19.83
N ILE A 234 11.46 -24.18 18.54
CA ILE A 234 10.99 -23.21 17.53
C ILE A 234 9.48 -23.31 17.35
N ALA A 235 8.92 -24.53 17.34
CA ALA A 235 7.50 -24.77 17.19
C ALA A 235 6.70 -24.26 18.40
N SER A 236 7.18 -24.50 19.63
CA SER A 236 6.55 -23.97 20.84
C SER A 236 6.63 -22.44 20.88
N GLY A 237 7.80 -21.86 20.60
CA GLY A 237 7.96 -20.40 20.52
C GLY A 237 7.08 -19.76 19.44
N PHE A 238 6.96 -20.39 18.28
CA PHE A 238 6.06 -19.94 17.21
C PHE A 238 4.59 -20.06 17.64
N ARG A 239 4.19 -21.19 18.26
CA ARG A 239 2.83 -21.39 18.75
C ARG A 239 2.46 -20.35 19.81
N ASP A 240 3.35 -20.10 20.76
CA ASP A 240 3.12 -19.14 21.84
C ASP A 240 3.08 -17.71 21.30
N PHE A 241 3.92 -17.39 20.30
CA PHE A 241 3.84 -16.13 19.56
C PHE A 241 2.49 -15.98 18.83
N VAL A 242 2.04 -17.01 18.10
CA VAL A 242 0.76 -17.00 17.39
C VAL A 242 -0.42 -16.90 18.38
N ALA A 243 -0.35 -17.58 19.52
CA ALA A 243 -1.36 -17.50 20.57
C ALA A 243 -1.41 -16.10 21.20
N SER A 244 -0.25 -15.50 21.47
CA SER A 244 -0.14 -14.12 21.97
C SER A 244 -0.70 -13.10 20.96
N LEU A 245 -0.33 -13.25 19.69
CA LEU A 245 -0.87 -12.44 18.59
C LEU A 245 -2.39 -12.63 18.49
N GLY A 246 -2.87 -13.87 18.62
CA GLY A 246 -4.29 -14.25 18.66
C GLY A 246 -5.04 -13.52 19.78
N GLY A 247 -4.48 -13.50 20.99
CA GLY A 247 -5.06 -12.77 22.12
C GLY A 247 -5.11 -11.25 21.90
N LEU A 248 -4.09 -10.68 21.24
CA LEU A 248 -4.07 -9.24 20.92
C LEU A 248 -5.12 -8.85 19.86
N ILE A 249 -5.39 -9.72 18.88
CA ILE A 249 -6.36 -9.45 17.81
C ILE A 249 -7.78 -9.92 18.16
N GLN A 250 -7.95 -10.72 19.22
CA GLN A 250 -9.24 -11.29 19.61
C GLN A 250 -10.33 -10.22 19.83
N PRO A 251 -10.10 -9.11 20.57
CA PRO A 251 -11.11 -8.05 20.70
C PRO A 251 -11.50 -7.44 19.34
N LEU A 252 -10.57 -7.39 18.40
CA LEU A 252 -10.79 -6.92 17.03
C LEU A 252 -11.59 -7.93 16.19
N ALA A 253 -11.38 -9.22 16.41
CA ALA A 253 -12.08 -10.29 15.72
C ALA A 253 -13.52 -10.49 16.24
N GLU A 254 -13.80 -10.08 17.47
CA GLU A 254 -15.14 -10.16 18.10
C GLU A 254 -16.07 -8.99 17.76
N LEU A 255 -15.53 -7.88 17.21
CA LEU A 255 -16.33 -6.76 16.70
C LEU A 255 -17.38 -7.25 15.69
N ASP A 256 -18.53 -6.59 15.64
CA ASP A 256 -19.51 -6.87 14.60
C ASP A 256 -18.98 -6.45 13.22
N ASN A 257 -19.60 -6.95 12.14
CA ASN A 257 -19.10 -6.71 10.78
C ASN A 257 -19.09 -5.21 10.43
N ALA A 258 -20.06 -4.43 10.94
CA ALA A 258 -20.13 -2.99 10.72
C ALA A 258 -19.01 -2.23 11.43
N GLN A 259 -18.72 -2.53 12.70
CA GLN A 259 -17.62 -1.94 13.46
C GLN A 259 -16.26 -2.35 12.88
N LYS A 260 -16.13 -3.60 12.45
CA LYS A 260 -14.97 -4.08 11.68
C LYS A 260 -14.75 -3.21 10.44
N TYR A 261 -15.79 -3.02 9.63
CA TYR A 261 -15.72 -2.17 8.45
C TYR A 261 -15.32 -0.71 8.76
N LEU A 262 -15.92 -0.11 9.79
CA LEU A 262 -15.56 1.23 10.26
C LEU A 262 -14.09 1.30 10.71
N LEU A 263 -13.62 0.29 11.43
CA LEU A 263 -12.23 0.20 11.86
C LEU A 263 -11.30 0.13 10.64
N PHE A 264 -11.65 -0.67 9.61
CA PHE A 264 -10.84 -0.79 8.39
C PHE A 264 -10.66 0.54 7.70
N GLN A 265 -11.78 1.24 7.49
CA GLN A 265 -11.79 2.49 6.75
C GLN A 265 -11.05 3.58 7.51
N ASN A 266 -11.32 3.71 8.81
CA ASN A 266 -10.66 4.70 9.65
C ASN A 266 -9.15 4.42 9.78
N VAL A 267 -8.75 3.22 10.20
CA VAL A 267 -7.33 2.90 10.40
C VAL A 267 -6.56 3.07 9.10
N SER A 268 -7.09 2.57 7.98
CA SER A 268 -6.40 2.66 6.69
C SER A 268 -6.27 4.10 6.20
N ALA A 269 -7.31 4.93 6.35
CA ALA A 269 -7.26 6.34 5.98
C ALA A 269 -6.29 7.14 6.87
N TRP A 270 -6.41 7.01 8.19
CA TRP A 270 -5.56 7.73 9.14
C TRP A 270 -4.09 7.32 9.03
N ALA A 271 -3.81 6.01 8.97
CA ALA A 271 -2.45 5.53 8.82
C ALA A 271 -1.83 5.95 7.47
N SER A 272 -2.61 5.95 6.39
CA SER A 272 -2.15 6.45 5.09
C SER A 272 -1.81 7.94 5.15
N ALA A 273 -2.68 8.76 5.75
CA ALA A 273 -2.45 10.19 5.91
C ALA A 273 -1.20 10.46 6.77
N LEU A 274 -1.08 9.78 7.91
CA LEU A 274 0.04 9.95 8.83
C LEU A 274 1.36 9.51 8.21
N ALA A 275 1.39 8.38 7.50
CA ALA A 275 2.56 7.92 6.78
C ALA A 275 3.02 8.92 5.71
N VAL A 276 2.07 9.52 4.98
CA VAL A 276 2.35 10.57 3.99
C VAL A 276 2.91 11.84 4.64
N LEU A 277 2.33 12.26 5.77
CA LEU A 277 2.81 13.41 6.54
C LEU A 277 4.24 13.19 7.05
N LEU A 278 4.50 12.04 7.68
CA LEU A 278 5.83 11.65 8.16
C LEU A 278 6.84 11.58 7.01
N TYR A 279 6.46 11.00 5.88
CA TYR A 279 7.31 10.96 4.70
C TYR A 279 7.66 12.37 4.18
N GLY A 280 6.66 13.26 4.12
CA GLY A 280 6.85 14.65 3.74
C GLY A 280 7.76 15.41 4.71
N ALA A 281 7.57 15.21 6.02
CA ALA A 281 8.37 15.83 7.08
C ALA A 281 9.83 15.36 7.04
N TYR A 282 10.06 14.05 6.94
CA TYR A 282 11.38 13.44 6.81
C TYR A 282 12.13 14.00 5.60
N ARG A 283 11.48 14.07 4.44
CA ARG A 283 12.05 14.66 3.22
C ARG A 283 12.43 16.13 3.39
N ARG A 284 11.61 16.92 4.11
CA ARG A 284 11.86 18.34 4.36
C ARG A 284 13.07 18.54 5.27
N GLN A 285 13.24 17.72 6.30
CA GLN A 285 14.38 17.77 7.21
C GLN A 285 15.69 17.43 6.50
N SER A 286 15.73 16.35 5.71
CA SER A 286 16.93 15.99 4.95
C SER A 286 17.38 17.12 4.01
N TYR A 287 16.44 17.87 3.42
CA TYR A 287 16.77 19.03 2.58
C TYR A 287 17.37 20.21 3.36
N ARG A 288 16.87 20.49 4.57
CA ARG A 288 17.40 21.57 5.42
C ARG A 288 18.83 21.30 5.86
N TYR A 289 19.16 20.04 6.17
CA TYR A 289 20.53 19.65 6.53
C TYR A 289 21.51 19.75 5.35
N ASP A 290 21.10 19.33 4.15
CA ASP A 290 21.94 19.40 2.94
C ASP A 290 22.22 20.86 2.50
N LYS A 291 21.37 21.82 2.91
CA LYS A 291 21.59 23.25 2.68
C LYS A 291 22.57 23.88 3.69
N LYS A 292 22.63 23.38 4.93
CA LYS A 292 23.56 23.90 5.96
C LYS A 292 25.01 23.42 5.77
N ARG A 293 25.21 22.32 5.03
CA ARG A 293 26.54 21.75 4.73
C ARG A 293 27.18 22.29 3.43
N ARG A 294 26.53 23.24 2.75
CA ARG A 294 27.06 23.92 1.55
C ARG A 294 27.28 25.38 1.86
#